data_AF-A0A453JRR3-F1
#
_entry.id   AF-A0A453JRR3-F1
#
_cell.length_a   1.000
_cell.length_b   1.000
_cell.length_c   1.000
_cell.angle_alpha   90.00
_cell.angle_beta   90.00
_cell.angle_gamma   90.00
#
_symmetry.space_group_name_H-M   'P 1'
#
loop_
_entity.id
_entity.type
_entity.pdbx_description
1 polymer ?
#
loop_
_entity_poly.entity_id
_entity_poly.type
_entity_poly.pdbx_seq_one_letter_code
_entity_poly.pdbx_strand_id
1 'polypeptide(L)'
;MEASKLALLVVLATTAAMANPSNAQNSPHDYVVAHNVARAAVGLGPVSWDASVAAYAASYARQRSGDCKLVHSKAPQYGENLFWGSGKDWTAAQAVKIWADEKANYNYASNSCAAGKQCGHYT
;
A
#
# COMPACT_ATOMS: atom_id res chain seq x y z
N MET A 1 -63.77 29.43 18.97
CA MET A 1 -63.86 27.98 18.70
C MET A 1 -64.14 27.88 17.22
N GLU A 2 -63.17 27.53 16.40
CA GLU A 2 -62.87 26.14 16.07
C GLU A 2 -61.37 25.86 15.90
N ALA A 3 -60.99 24.61 16.19
CA ALA A 3 -59.65 24.15 16.44
C ALA A 3 -58.85 23.76 15.17
N SER A 4 -57.54 23.97 15.28
CA SER A 4 -56.41 23.29 14.64
C SER A 4 -56.69 22.01 13.84
N LYS A 5 -56.20 21.95 12.60
CA LYS A 5 -55.75 20.70 11.96
C LYS A 5 -54.46 20.95 11.17
N LEU A 6 -53.33 20.58 11.78
CA LEU A 6 -52.07 20.31 11.09
C LEU A 6 -52.29 19.21 10.03
N ALA A 7 -51.84 19.44 8.80
CA ALA A 7 -51.58 18.36 7.84
C ALA A 7 -50.23 18.62 7.14
N LEU A 8 -49.22 18.06 7.79
CA LEU A 8 -47.90 17.69 7.29
C LEU A 8 -47.93 17.18 5.83
N LEU A 9 -47.04 17.67 4.95
CA LEU A 9 -46.58 16.90 3.78
C LEU A 9 -45.24 17.40 3.20
N VAL A 10 -44.18 16.75 3.70
CA VAL A 10 -43.01 16.19 3.01
C VAL A 10 -42.19 17.12 2.10
N VAL A 11 -41.10 17.65 2.65
CA VAL A 11 -39.93 18.09 1.88
C VAL A 11 -39.15 16.85 1.48
N LEU A 12 -39.19 16.50 0.19
CA LEU A 12 -38.38 15.40 -0.36
C LEU A 12 -36.94 15.90 -0.58
N ALA A 13 -36.09 15.77 0.44
CA ALA A 13 -34.66 16.03 0.30
C ALA A 13 -34.01 14.84 -0.43
N THR A 14 -33.80 14.97 -1.74
CA THR A 14 -33.00 14.00 -2.50
C THR A 14 -31.52 14.21 -2.19
N THR A 15 -31.00 13.48 -1.20
CA THR A 15 -29.55 13.32 -1.03
C THR A 15 -29.02 12.38 -2.11
N ALA A 16 -28.44 12.94 -3.17
CA ALA A 16 -27.56 12.17 -4.04
C ALA A 16 -26.29 11.85 -3.23
N ALA A 17 -26.17 10.62 -2.74
CA ALA A 17 -24.93 10.15 -2.15
C ALA A 17 -23.84 10.20 -3.23
N MET A 18 -22.90 11.13 -3.11
CA MET A 18 -21.68 11.09 -3.91
C MET A 18 -20.89 9.87 -3.43
N ALA A 19 -21.05 8.75 -4.12
CA ALA A 19 -20.12 7.64 -4.01
C ALA A 19 -18.78 8.16 -4.52
N ASN A 20 -17.91 8.59 -3.62
CA ASN A 20 -16.49 8.73 -3.94
C ASN A 20 -16.02 7.33 -4.31
N PRO A 21 -15.66 7.05 -5.58
CA PRO A 21 -14.89 5.86 -5.84
C PRO A 21 -13.61 6.04 -5.03
N SER A 22 -13.45 5.26 -3.96
CA SER A 22 -12.15 5.10 -3.38
C SER A 22 -11.30 4.54 -4.50
N ASN A 23 -10.47 5.40 -5.11
CA ASN A 23 -9.37 4.89 -5.92
C ASN A 23 -8.64 3.94 -4.99
N ALA A 24 -8.73 2.64 -5.26
CA ALA A 24 -8.09 1.65 -4.42
C ALA A 24 -6.58 1.87 -4.60
N GLN A 25 -5.96 2.73 -3.77
CA GLN A 25 -4.53 3.12 -3.86
C GLN A 25 -3.57 1.98 -3.47
N ASN A 26 -4.12 0.76 -3.41
CA ASN A 26 -3.49 -0.50 -3.06
C ASN A 26 -3.84 -1.57 -4.12
N SER A 27 -4.11 -1.15 -5.35
CA SER A 27 -4.35 -2.06 -6.46
C SER A 27 -3.03 -2.71 -6.94
N PRO A 28 -3.08 -3.86 -7.64
CA PRO A 28 -1.91 -4.45 -8.28
C PRO A 28 -1.08 -3.45 -9.11
N HIS A 29 -1.78 -2.56 -9.82
CA HIS A 29 -1.16 -1.54 -10.66
C HIS A 29 -0.33 -0.55 -9.85
N ASP A 30 -0.80 -0.12 -8.67
CA ASP A 30 -0.10 0.86 -7.83
C ASP A 30 1.23 0.31 -7.31
N TYR A 31 1.26 -0.96 -6.90
CA TYR A 31 2.50 -1.63 -6.51
C TYR A 31 3.47 -1.74 -7.69
N VAL A 32 3.02 -2.24 -8.84
CA VAL A 32 3.89 -2.48 -10.00
C VAL A 32 4.45 -1.18 -10.56
N VAL A 33 3.63 -0.14 -10.71
CA VAL A 33 4.09 1.16 -11.21
C VAL A 33 5.13 1.77 -10.28
N ALA A 34 4.89 1.77 -8.97
CA ALA A 34 5.85 2.33 -8.02
C ALA A 34 7.20 1.60 -8.06
N HIS A 35 7.19 0.26 -8.14
CA HIS A 35 8.42 -0.53 -8.30
C HIS A 35 9.12 -0.22 -9.63
N ASN A 36 8.37 -0.15 -10.73
CA ASN A 36 8.94 0.10 -12.05
C ASN A 36 9.52 1.51 -12.19
N VAL A 37 8.95 2.51 -11.51
CA VAL A 37 9.56 3.85 -11.41
C VAL A 37 10.91 3.77 -10.68
N ALA A 38 10.98 3.10 -9.53
CA ALA A 38 12.22 2.95 -8.77
C ALA A 38 13.30 2.19 -9.55
N ARG A 39 12.91 1.10 -10.24
CA ARG A 39 13.81 0.28 -11.07
C ARG A 39 14.32 1.02 -12.30
N ALA A 40 13.44 1.74 -13.00
CA ALA A 40 13.84 2.55 -14.16
C ALA A 40 14.83 3.66 -13.78
N ALA A 41 14.68 4.26 -12.59
CA ALA A 41 15.59 5.29 -12.08
C ALA A 41 17.04 4.81 -11.86
N VAL A 42 17.30 3.51 -11.99
CA VAL A 42 18.64 2.89 -11.92
C VAL A 42 18.93 1.98 -13.11
N GLY A 43 18.14 2.09 -14.18
CA GLY A 43 18.37 1.34 -15.42
C GLY A 43 18.01 -0.15 -15.37
N LEU A 44 17.24 -0.59 -14.38
CA LEU A 44 16.76 -1.98 -14.29
C LEU A 44 15.48 -2.17 -15.10
N GLY A 45 15.33 -3.37 -15.69
CA GLY A 45 14.10 -3.75 -16.42
C GLY A 45 12.87 -3.83 -15.51
N PRO A 46 11.65 -3.66 -16.05
CA PRO A 46 10.42 -3.66 -15.26
C PRO A 46 10.08 -5.05 -14.71
N VAL A 47 9.23 -5.08 -13.69
CA VAL A 47 8.55 -6.26 -13.16
C VAL A 47 7.06 -6.24 -13.53
N SER A 48 6.45 -7.43 -13.48
CA SER A 48 5.01 -7.63 -13.69
C SER A 48 4.37 -8.21 -12.43
N TRP A 49 3.05 -8.05 -12.32
CA TRP A 49 2.27 -8.66 -11.25
C TRP A 49 2.17 -10.17 -11.44
N ASP A 50 2.31 -10.93 -10.35
CA ASP A 50 2.04 -12.36 -10.29
C ASP A 50 0.92 -12.63 -9.29
N ALA A 51 -0.15 -13.29 -9.74
CA ALA A 51 -1.34 -13.53 -8.93
C ALA A 51 -1.09 -14.52 -7.78
N SER A 52 -0.15 -15.46 -7.94
CA SER A 52 0.23 -16.43 -6.91
C SER A 52 1.02 -15.76 -5.79
N VAL A 53 1.99 -14.90 -6.16
CA VAL A 53 2.75 -14.07 -5.19
C VAL A 53 1.81 -13.15 -4.42
N ALA A 54 0.86 -12.52 -5.11
CA ALA A 54 -0.14 -11.66 -4.49
C ALA A 54 -1.04 -12.40 -3.48
N ALA A 55 -1.52 -13.59 -3.85
CA ALA A 55 -2.33 -14.42 -2.97
C ALA A 55 -1.54 -14.85 -1.72
N TYR A 56 -0.27 -15.19 -1.91
CA TYR A 56 0.65 -15.51 -0.81
C TYR A 56 0.83 -14.30 0.14
N ALA A 57 1.21 -13.15 -0.39
CA ALA A 57 1.43 -11.93 0.39
C ALA A 57 0.18 -11.50 1.16
N ALA A 58 -1.00 -11.56 0.53
CA ALA A 58 -2.27 -11.25 1.19
C ALA A 58 -2.61 -12.23 2.30
N SER A 59 -2.33 -13.53 2.11
CA SER A 59 -2.50 -14.56 3.16
C SER A 59 -1.59 -14.30 4.34
N TYR A 60 -0.32 -13.99 4.08
CA TYR A 60 0.66 -13.73 5.13
C TYR A 60 0.33 -12.45 5.91
N ALA A 61 -0.04 -11.36 5.22
CA ALA A 61 -0.46 -10.12 5.87
C ALA A 61 -1.66 -10.34 6.81
N ARG A 62 -2.64 -11.17 6.42
CA ARG A 62 -3.77 -11.54 7.30
C ARG A 62 -3.32 -12.32 8.54
N GLN A 63 -2.30 -13.17 8.46
CA GLN A 63 -1.78 -13.87 9.64
C GLN A 63 -1.10 -12.91 10.64
N ARG A 64 -0.57 -11.78 10.17
CA ARG A 64 0.07 -10.75 10.99
C ARG A 64 -0.88 -9.63 11.42
N SER A 65 -2.13 -9.60 10.95
CA SER A 65 -3.03 -8.47 11.22
C SER A 65 -3.40 -8.32 12.70
N GLY A 66 -3.31 -9.39 13.50
CA GLY A 66 -3.61 -9.37 14.93
C GLY A 66 -2.55 -8.67 15.78
N ASP A 67 -1.27 -8.69 15.38
CA ASP A 67 -0.16 -8.10 16.15
C ASP A 67 0.65 -7.05 15.38
N CYS A 68 0.45 -6.96 14.07
CA CYS A 68 1.08 -6.03 13.16
C CYS A 68 2.62 -6.05 13.14
N LYS A 69 3.28 -7.09 13.69
CA LYS A 69 4.76 -7.07 13.73
C LYS A 69 5.35 -7.47 12.37
N LEU A 70 6.41 -6.77 11.99
CA LEU A 70 7.24 -6.99 10.80
C LEU A 70 8.15 -8.21 11.00
N VAL A 71 7.56 -9.40 10.95
CA VAL A 71 8.29 -10.68 10.99
C VAL A 71 8.23 -11.27 9.60
N HIS A 72 9.38 -11.66 9.05
CA HIS A 72 9.44 -12.26 7.73
C HIS A 72 8.86 -13.67 7.70
N SER A 73 8.17 -14.00 6.60
CA SER A 73 7.53 -15.30 6.40
C SER A 73 8.50 -16.47 6.25
N LYS A 74 9.75 -16.19 5.85
CA LYS A 74 10.81 -17.17 5.55
C LYS A 74 10.42 -18.17 4.44
N ALA A 75 9.51 -17.81 3.55
CA ALA A 75 9.23 -18.62 2.37
C ALA A 75 10.49 -18.75 1.50
N PRO A 76 10.93 -19.96 1.14
CA PRO A 76 12.12 -20.14 0.32
C PRO A 76 11.94 -19.71 -1.13
N GLN A 77 10.70 -19.66 -1.63
CA GLN A 77 10.41 -19.36 -3.03
C GLN A 77 10.31 -17.87 -3.38
N TYR A 78 10.17 -16.97 -2.40
CA TYR A 78 9.96 -15.53 -2.64
C TYR A 78 10.86 -14.66 -1.75
N GLY A 79 11.38 -13.57 -2.30
CA GLY A 79 11.84 -12.43 -1.50
C GLY A 79 10.66 -11.69 -0.87
N GLU A 80 10.90 -10.90 0.18
CA GLU A 80 9.82 -10.24 0.91
C GLU A 80 10.25 -8.89 1.51
N ASN A 81 9.45 -7.87 1.25
CA ASN A 81 9.47 -6.61 1.99
C ASN A 81 8.19 -6.48 2.81
N LEU A 82 8.32 -5.98 4.04
CA LEU A 82 7.18 -5.74 4.93
C LEU A 82 7.09 -4.26 5.26
N PHE A 83 5.86 -3.79 5.45
CA PHE A 83 5.59 -2.42 5.83
C PHE A 83 4.49 -2.39 6.88
N TRP A 84 4.65 -1.50 7.85
CA TRP A 84 3.61 -1.15 8.80
C TRP A 84 3.67 0.34 9.09
N GLY A 85 2.50 0.96 9.24
CA GLY A 85 2.38 2.34 9.67
C GLY A 85 1.03 2.58 10.32
N SER A 86 0.98 3.57 11.22
CA SER A 86 -0.22 4.00 11.93
C SER A 86 -0.60 5.45 11.57
N GLY A 87 -1.76 5.91 12.07
CA GLY A 87 -2.17 7.33 12.03
C GLY A 87 -2.79 7.82 10.73
N LYS A 88 -2.75 7.03 9.65
CA LYS A 88 -3.42 7.33 8.38
C LYS A 88 -3.56 6.08 7.51
N ASP A 89 -4.33 6.21 6.45
CA ASP A 89 -4.39 5.21 5.38
C ASP A 89 -3.12 5.30 4.53
N TRP A 90 -2.26 4.30 4.69
CA TRP A 90 -1.05 4.15 3.90
C TRP A 90 -1.37 3.51 2.55
N THR A 91 -0.71 4.01 1.50
CA THR A 91 -0.88 3.53 0.12
C THR A 91 0.27 2.61 -0.30
N ALA A 92 0.03 1.78 -1.29
CA ALA A 92 1.04 0.91 -1.90
C ALA A 92 2.24 1.71 -2.39
N ALA A 93 1.99 2.80 -3.11
CA ALA A 93 3.04 3.67 -3.62
C ALA A 93 3.89 4.29 -2.50
N GLN A 94 3.29 4.65 -1.36
CA GLN A 94 4.05 5.16 -0.21
C GLN A 94 4.93 4.09 0.45
N ALA A 95 4.41 2.87 0.62
CA ALA A 95 5.20 1.76 1.16
C ALA A 95 6.39 1.44 0.24
N VAL A 96 6.16 1.33 -1.06
CA VAL A 96 7.21 1.08 -2.06
C VAL A 96 8.21 2.22 -2.10
N LYS A 97 7.76 3.48 -1.99
CA LYS A 97 8.66 4.63 -1.91
C LYS A 97 9.57 4.55 -0.69
N ILE A 98 9.04 4.18 0.48
CA ILE A 98 9.86 4.07 1.71
C ILE A 98 10.93 3.01 1.56
N TRP A 99 10.61 1.85 0.97
CA TRP A 99 11.61 0.83 0.64
C TRP A 99 12.64 1.35 -0.37
N ALA A 100 12.18 2.03 -1.43
CA ALA A 100 13.06 2.57 -2.47
C ALA A 100 13.99 3.70 -1.96
N ASP A 101 13.52 4.50 -1.01
CA ASP A 101 14.28 5.63 -0.43
C ASP A 101 15.54 5.15 0.32
N GLU A 102 15.62 3.88 0.72
CA GLU A 102 16.85 3.29 1.27
C GLU A 102 18.03 3.33 0.27
N LYS A 103 17.76 3.54 -1.03
CA LYS A 103 18.77 3.84 -2.07
C LYS A 103 19.78 4.90 -1.63
N ALA A 104 19.36 5.90 -0.85
CA ALA A 104 20.25 6.97 -0.36
C ALA A 104 21.41 6.43 0.49
N ASN A 105 21.28 5.23 1.06
CA ASN A 105 22.29 4.57 1.87
C ASN A 105 23.06 3.47 1.11
N TYR A 106 22.69 3.16 -0.13
CA TYR A 106 23.26 2.06 -0.89
C TYR A 106 24.38 2.54 -1.83
N ASN A 107 25.56 1.92 -1.72
CA ASN A 107 26.70 2.20 -2.58
C ASN A 107 26.83 1.13 -3.67
N TYR A 108 26.59 1.54 -4.92
CA TYR A 108 26.65 0.67 -6.10
C TYR A 108 28.07 0.22 -6.43
N ALA A 109 29.09 1.04 -6.15
CA ALA A 109 30.48 0.71 -6.50
C ALA A 109 31.01 -0.45 -5.64
N SER A 110 30.58 -0.50 -4.36
CA SER A 110 30.98 -1.56 -3.43
C SER A 110 29.90 -2.63 -3.22
N ASN A 111 28.74 -2.50 -3.86
CA ASN A 111 27.57 -3.37 -3.65
C ASN A 111 27.24 -3.55 -2.16
N SER A 112 27.22 -2.45 -1.41
CA SER A 112 27.08 -2.50 0.05
C SER A 112 26.22 -1.36 0.60
N CYS A 113 25.56 -1.63 1.72
CA CYS A 113 24.86 -0.59 2.47
C CYS A 113 25.84 0.20 3.35
N ALA A 114 25.58 1.49 3.54
CA ALA A 114 26.33 2.32 4.46
C ALA A 114 26.28 1.77 5.90
N ALA A 115 27.37 1.92 6.64
CA ALA A 115 27.49 1.40 8.00
C ALA A 115 26.36 1.91 8.91
N GLY A 116 25.68 0.98 9.60
CA GLY A 116 24.56 1.29 10.49
C GLY A 116 23.26 1.70 9.79
N LYS A 117 23.17 1.56 8.46
CA LYS A 117 21.95 1.83 7.68
C LYS A 117 21.29 0.53 7.21
N GLN A 118 20.05 0.66 6.76
CA GLN A 118 19.28 -0.41 6.14
C GLN A 118 19.14 -0.12 4.65
N CYS A 119 19.37 -1.15 3.84
CA CYS A 119 19.18 -1.15 2.40
C CYS A 119 18.46 -2.42 1.92
N GLY A 120 18.05 -3.29 2.85
CA GLY A 120 17.51 -4.60 2.54
C GLY A 120 16.15 -4.54 1.86
N HIS A 121 15.39 -3.45 2.02
CA HIS A 121 14.15 -3.29 1.27
C HIS A 121 14.41 -2.73 -0.14
N TYR A 122 15.50 -1.98 -0.32
CA TYR A 122 15.88 -1.43 -1.63
C TYR A 122 16.46 -2.48 -2.57
N THR A 123 17.27 -3.41 -2.06
CA THR A 123 18.00 -4.43 -2.83
C THR A 123 17.23 -5.72 -3.00
#